data_AF-A0A3C0BBW8-F1
#
_entry.id   AF-A0A3C0BBW8-F1
#
_cell.length_a   1.000
_cell.length_b   1.000
_cell.length_c   1.000
_cell.angle_alpha   90.00
_cell.angle_beta   90.00
_cell.angle_gamma   90.00
#
_symmetry.space_group_name_H-M   'P 1'
#
loop_
_entity.id
_entity.type
_entity.pdbx_description
1 polymer ?
#
loop_
_entity_poly.entity_id
_entity_poly.type
_entity_poly.pdbx_seq_one_letter_code
_entity_poly.pdbx_strand_id
1 'polypeptide(L)'
;RKYGVTKFGWERFINGFLDLISIMFVSRFGKKPMHLFGALGSVLFLFGFVVAAYLAYAKIFMAGYKMTDRPLFYFGLLAMVLGTQLFLAGFLGELISRSSSDRNHYLVEEII
;
A
#
# COMPACT_ATOMS: atom_id res chain seq x y z
N ARG A 1 -1.25 -40.22 -25.97
CA ARG A 1 -1.14 -38.80 -26.36
C ARG A 1 0.35 -38.45 -26.35
N LYS A 2 1.00 -38.38 -27.53
CA LYS A 2 2.49 -38.33 -27.66
C LYS A 2 3.07 -36.94 -27.94
N TYR A 3 2.25 -35.90 -28.06
CA TYR A 3 2.68 -34.51 -28.19
C TYR A 3 1.73 -33.62 -27.39
N GLY A 4 2.02 -33.48 -26.11
CA GLY A 4 1.29 -32.59 -25.20
C GLY A 4 2.25 -31.63 -24.54
N VAL A 5 2.97 -30.82 -25.33
CA VAL A 5 3.63 -29.65 -24.78
C VAL A 5 2.53 -28.68 -24.35
N THR A 6 2.45 -28.40 -23.06
CA THR A 6 1.52 -27.43 -22.51
C THR A 6 1.77 -26.09 -23.21
N LYS A 7 0.75 -25.53 -23.86
CA LYS A 7 0.79 -24.20 -24.52
C LYS A 7 1.02 -23.03 -23.52
N PHE A 8 1.24 -23.35 -22.26
CA PHE A 8 1.32 -22.45 -21.13
C PHE A 8 2.72 -22.59 -20.54
N GLY A 9 3.61 -21.68 -20.93
CA GLY A 9 4.93 -21.54 -20.33
C GLY A 9 4.85 -20.91 -18.94
N TRP A 10 6.02 -20.78 -18.30
CA TRP A 10 6.19 -20.13 -16.99
C TRP A 10 5.57 -18.73 -16.89
N GLU A 11 5.49 -18.01 -18.02
CA GLU A 11 4.84 -16.70 -18.12
C GLU A 11 3.38 -16.72 -17.67
N ARG A 12 2.61 -17.78 -17.97
CA ARG A 12 1.19 -17.85 -17.55
C ARG A 12 1.05 -18.04 -16.05
N PHE A 13 2.03 -18.68 -15.40
CA PHE A 13 2.00 -18.90 -13.96
C PHE A 13 2.27 -17.60 -13.20
N ILE A 14 3.28 -16.84 -13.63
CA ILE A 14 3.61 -15.53 -13.04
C ILE A 14 2.49 -14.51 -13.33
N ASN A 15 2.09 -14.37 -14.60
CA ASN A 15 1.06 -13.41 -14.98
C ASN A 15 -0.31 -13.76 -14.40
N GLY A 16 -0.66 -15.06 -14.35
CA GLY A 16 -1.91 -15.51 -13.74
C GLY A 16 -1.97 -15.24 -12.23
N PHE A 17 -0.83 -15.36 -11.53
CA PHE A 17 -0.74 -15.00 -10.11
C PHE A 17 -0.87 -13.49 -9.89
N LEU A 18 -0.16 -12.68 -10.69
CA LEU A 18 -0.24 -11.22 -10.64
C LEU A 18 -1.64 -10.69 -11.01
N ASP A 19 -2.31 -11.33 -11.98
CA ASP A 19 -3.70 -11.04 -12.34
C ASP A 19 -4.65 -11.35 -11.19
N LEU A 20 -4.47 -12.47 -10.49
CA LEU A 20 -5.30 -12.83 -9.34
C LEU A 20 -5.15 -11.81 -8.20
N ILE A 21 -3.93 -11.37 -7.92
CA ILE A 21 -3.67 -10.30 -6.94
C ILE A 21 -4.39 -9.03 -7.39
N SER A 22 -4.28 -8.66 -8.66
CA SER A 22 -4.88 -7.45 -9.22
C SER A 22 -6.42 -7.50 -9.15
N ILE A 23 -7.03 -8.61 -9.55
CA ILE A 23 -8.49 -8.80 -9.51
C ILE A 23 -8.99 -8.78 -8.07
N MET A 24 -8.35 -9.51 -7.16
CA MET A 24 -8.69 -9.50 -5.73
C MET A 24 -8.60 -8.09 -5.16
N PHE A 25 -7.53 -7.39 -5.50
CA PHE A 25 -7.28 -6.04 -5.02
C PHE A 25 -8.34 -5.05 -5.52
N VAL A 26 -8.62 -5.03 -6.82
CA VAL A 26 -9.65 -4.16 -7.43
C VAL A 26 -11.03 -4.51 -6.88
N SER A 27 -11.35 -5.81 -6.77
CA SER A 27 -12.61 -6.33 -6.24
C SER A 27 -12.87 -5.86 -4.79
N ARG A 28 -11.88 -6.01 -3.91
CA ARG A 28 -12.05 -5.76 -2.48
C ARG A 28 -11.80 -4.30 -2.09
N PHE A 29 -10.87 -3.62 -2.76
CA PHE A 29 -10.40 -2.29 -2.34
C PHE A 29 -10.65 -1.18 -3.37
N GLY A 30 -11.12 -1.49 -4.59
CA GLY A 30 -11.37 -0.48 -5.63
C GLY A 30 -12.41 0.59 -5.26
N LYS A 31 -13.33 0.29 -4.34
CA LYS A 31 -14.35 1.25 -3.84
C LYS A 31 -13.93 2.03 -2.60
N LYS A 32 -12.94 1.57 -1.84
CA LYS A 32 -12.50 2.15 -0.55
C LYS A 32 -10.99 1.93 -0.31
N PRO A 33 -10.10 2.40 -1.19
CA PRO A 33 -8.67 2.13 -1.10
C PRO A 33 -8.02 2.70 0.18
N MET A 34 -8.60 3.74 0.79
CA MET A 34 -8.06 4.34 2.01
C MET A 34 -8.04 3.36 3.19
N HIS A 35 -9.02 2.44 3.28
CA HIS A 35 -9.08 1.52 4.42
C HIS A 35 -7.91 0.54 4.46
N LEU A 36 -7.38 0.12 3.31
CA LEU A 36 -6.25 -0.79 3.27
C LEU A 36 -4.93 -0.05 3.45
N PHE A 37 -4.62 0.87 2.52
CA PHE A 37 -3.33 1.52 2.50
C PHE A 37 -3.19 2.60 3.56
N GLY A 38 -4.28 3.28 3.92
CA GLY A 38 -4.30 4.23 5.02
C GLY A 38 -4.02 3.51 6.34
N ALA A 39 -4.75 2.41 6.64
CA ALA A 39 -4.52 1.66 7.88
C ALA A 39 -3.12 1.05 7.94
N LEU A 40 -2.68 0.34 6.89
CA LEU A 40 -1.33 -0.25 6.84
C LEU A 40 -0.23 0.82 6.89
N GLY A 41 -0.41 1.91 6.14
CA GLY A 41 0.52 3.03 6.11
C GLY A 41 0.65 3.72 7.46
N SER A 42 -0.47 3.98 8.14
CA SER A 42 -0.48 4.56 9.49
C SER A 42 0.17 3.64 10.53
N VAL A 43 -0.11 2.33 10.50
CA VAL A 43 0.53 1.36 11.41
C VAL A 43 2.04 1.32 11.18
N LEU A 44 2.48 1.25 9.93
CA LEU A 44 3.90 1.21 9.58
C LEU A 44 4.61 2.51 9.95
N PHE A 45 3.96 3.66 9.73
CA PHE A 45 4.48 4.97 10.13
C PHE A 45 4.62 5.07 11.65
N LEU A 46 3.58 4.67 12.41
CA LEU A 46 3.62 4.68 13.87
C LEU A 46 4.72 3.78 14.41
N PHE A 47 4.91 2.59 13.83
CA PHE A 47 6.02 1.72 14.19
C PHE A 47 7.38 2.40 13.97
N GLY A 48 7.60 2.97 12.78
CA GLY A 48 8.84 3.72 12.49
C GLY A 48 9.03 4.93 13.40
N PHE A 49 7.94 5.63 13.74
CA PHE A 49 7.94 6.77 14.64
C PHE A 49 8.31 6.38 16.08
N VAL A 50 7.79 5.27 16.59
CA VAL A 50 8.15 4.74 17.92
C VAL A 50 9.64 4.37 17.96
N VAL A 51 10.15 3.72 16.90
CA VAL A 51 11.58 3.40 16.79
C VAL A 51 12.42 4.69 16.75
N ALA A 52 12.01 5.69 15.97
CA ALA A 52 12.70 6.97 15.89
C ALA A 52 12.68 7.72 17.23
N ALA A 53 11.54 7.75 17.92
CA ALA A 53 11.37 8.38 19.23
C ALA A 53 12.22 7.69 20.31
N TYR A 54 12.26 6.36 20.32
CA TYR A 54 13.14 5.59 21.20
C TYR A 54 14.61 5.93 20.97
N LEU A 55 15.06 5.96 19.71
CA LEU A 55 16.45 6.30 19.39
C LEU A 55 16.78 7.76 19.71
N ALA A 56 15.84 8.69 19.49
CA ALA A 56 15.99 10.09 19.85
C ALA A 56 16.13 10.27 21.37
N TYR A 57 15.31 9.57 22.15
CA TYR A 57 15.42 9.55 23.61
C TYR A 57 16.78 9.00 24.05
N ALA A 58 17.19 7.84 23.52
CA ALA A 58 18.49 7.25 23.83
C ALA A 58 19.65 8.21 23.49
N LYS A 59 19.58 8.94 22.37
CA LYS A 59 20.60 9.93 21.99
C LYS A 59 20.70 11.12 22.95
N ILE A 60 19.57 11.60 23.45
CA ILE A 60 19.53 12.79 24.31
C ILE A 60 19.96 12.45 25.75
N PHE A 61 19.52 11.31 26.28
CA PHE A 61 19.73 10.96 27.69
C PHE A 61 20.88 10.00 27.94
N MET A 62 21.31 9.21 26.95
CA MET A 62 22.48 8.33 27.05
C MET A 62 23.62 8.92 26.20
N ALA A 63 24.52 9.66 26.85
CA ALA A 63 25.69 10.24 26.21
C ALA A 63 26.49 9.16 25.45
N GLY A 64 26.84 9.44 24.18
CA GLY A 64 27.61 8.51 23.34
C GLY A 64 26.79 7.63 22.38
N TYR A 65 25.48 7.86 22.24
CA TYR A 65 24.66 7.10 21.30
C TYR A 65 24.93 7.49 19.83
N LYS A 66 25.73 6.69 19.11
CA LYS A 66 25.95 6.82 17.67
C LYS A 66 24.72 6.35 16.89
N MET A 67 23.82 7.27 16.60
CA MET A 67 22.52 6.99 15.98
C MET A 67 22.63 6.49 14.54
N THR A 68 23.57 7.03 13.76
CA THR A 68 23.81 6.69 12.35
C THR A 68 24.49 5.34 12.15
N ASP A 69 25.17 4.80 13.16
CA ASP A 69 25.89 3.53 13.02
C ASP A 69 24.96 2.32 13.22
N ARG A 70 23.70 2.55 13.60
CA ARG A 70 22.73 1.49 13.87
C ARG A 70 21.80 1.28 12.67
N PRO A 71 21.76 0.06 12.09
CA PRO A 71 20.81 -0.27 11.02
C PRO A 71 19.35 0.03 11.39
N LEU A 72 19.00 -0.11 12.68
CA LEU A 72 17.69 0.20 13.24
C LEU A 72 17.21 1.63 12.95
N PHE A 73 18.11 2.60 12.89
CA PHE A 73 17.76 3.98 12.54
C PHE A 73 17.26 4.09 11.10
N TYR A 74 17.97 3.45 10.17
CA TYR A 74 17.58 3.42 8.76
C TYR A 74 16.29 2.62 8.53
N PHE A 75 16.09 1.52 9.25
CA PHE A 75 14.82 0.79 9.20
C PHE A 75 13.65 1.61 9.72
N GLY A 76 13.82 2.34 10.84
CA GLY A 76 12.80 3.25 11.35
C GLY A 76 12.46 4.36 10.36
N LEU A 77 13.48 4.99 9.77
CA LEU A 77 13.32 6.02 8.75
C LEU A 77 12.61 5.48 7.50
N LEU A 78 13.04 4.34 6.97
CA LEU A 78 12.41 3.69 5.82
C LEU A 78 10.95 3.32 6.11
N ALA A 79 10.65 2.79 7.30
CA ALA A 79 9.29 2.48 7.71
C ALA A 79 8.41 3.75 7.75
N MET A 80 8.93 4.87 8.24
CA MET A 80 8.19 6.15 8.22
C MET A 80 7.95 6.66 6.80
N VAL A 81 8.97 6.61 5.93
CA VAL A 81 8.84 7.03 4.53
C VAL A 81 7.83 6.16 3.80
N LEU A 82 7.99 4.83 3.87
CA LEU A 82 7.07 3.87 3.22
C LEU A 82 5.65 3.97 3.80
N GLY A 83 5.51 4.13 5.12
CA GLY A 83 4.21 4.31 5.76
C GLY A 83 3.49 5.56 5.25
N THR A 84 4.21 6.66 5.10
CA THR A 84 3.68 7.90 4.51
C THR A 84 3.29 7.71 3.05
N GLN A 85 4.15 7.05 2.25
CA GLN A 85 3.87 6.78 0.83
C GLN A 85 2.62 5.91 0.65
N LEU A 86 2.46 4.87 1.48
CA LEU A 86 1.26 4.02 1.46
C LEU A 86 0.02 4.82 1.85
N PHE A 87 0.09 5.63 2.92
CA PHE A 87 -1.03 6.48 3.33
C PHE A 87 -1.45 7.43 2.21
N LEU A 88 -0.49 8.11 1.58
CA LEU A 88 -0.73 9.00 0.44
C LEU A 88 -1.32 8.26 -0.76
N ALA A 89 -0.82 7.07 -1.10
CA ALA A 89 -1.36 6.25 -2.18
C ALA A 89 -2.82 5.86 -1.92
N GLY A 90 -3.15 5.46 -0.67
CA GLY A 90 -4.52 5.19 -0.25
C GLY A 90 -5.44 6.40 -0.38
N PHE A 91 -4.95 7.56 0.09
CA PHE A 91 -5.69 8.81 0.05
C PHE A 91 -5.96 9.27 -1.38
N LEU A 92 -4.95 9.25 -2.24
CA LEU A 92 -5.08 9.56 -3.67
C LEU A 92 -6.04 8.59 -4.36
N GLY A 93 -5.94 7.29 -4.07
CA GLY A 93 -6.86 6.29 -4.61
C GLY A 93 -8.32 6.59 -4.24
N GLU A 94 -8.57 7.05 -3.02
CA GLU A 94 -9.92 7.39 -2.54
C GLU A 94 -10.46 8.64 -3.24
N LEU A 95 -9.61 9.66 -3.44
CA LEU A 95 -9.96 10.85 -4.21
C LEU A 95 -10.30 10.52 -5.66
N ILE A 96 -9.48 9.70 -6.33
CA ILE A 96 -9.70 9.26 -7.72
C ILE A 96 -11.01 8.46 -7.83
N SER A 97 -11.25 7.53 -6.90
CA SER A 97 -12.48 6.73 -6.87
C SER A 97 -13.74 7.59 -6.65
N ARG A 98 -13.60 8.69 -5.90
CA ARG A 98 -14.68 9.67 -5.67
C ARG A 98 -14.88 10.67 -6.80
N SER A 99 -13.84 10.93 -7.60
CA SER A 99 -13.87 11.88 -8.72
C SER A 99 -14.43 11.29 -10.03
N SER A 100 -14.92 10.05 -10.04
CA SER A 100 -15.51 9.41 -11.22
C SER A 100 -16.80 10.12 -11.66
N SER A 101 -16.79 10.63 -12.91
CA SER A 101 -17.89 11.33 -13.58
C SER A 101 -19.14 10.45 -13.80
N ASP A 102 -18.98 9.13 -13.79
CA ASP A 102 -20.05 8.16 -14.08
C ASP A 102 -21.10 8.09 -12.97
N ARG A 103 -20.77 8.56 -11.76
CA ARG A 103 -21.63 8.45 -10.58
C ARG A 103 -22.98 9.20 -10.70
N ASN A 104 -23.07 10.18 -11.60
CA ASN A 104 -24.26 11.00 -11.82
C ASN A 104 -25.00 10.71 -13.15
N HIS A 105 -24.65 9.64 -13.89
CA HIS A 105 -25.49 9.19 -15.01
C HIS A 105 -26.67 8.39 -14.46
N TYR A 106 -27.76 9.09 -14.15
CA TYR A 106 -29.06 8.47 -13.95
C TYR A 106 -29.73 8.31 -15.32
N LEU A 107 -30.20 7.10 -15.60
CA LEU A 107 -31.11 6.85 -16.72
C LEU A 107 -32.49 7.39 -16.30
N VAL A 108 -32.92 8.50 -16.89
CA VAL A 108 -34.29 9.01 -16.70
C VAL A 108 -35.20 8.12 -17.54
N GLU A 109 -35.98 7.26 -16.87
CA GLU A 109 -36.85 6.28 -17.53
C GLU A 109 -38.15 6.92 -18.06
N GLU A 110 -38.66 7.97 -17.39
CA GLU A 110 -39.85 8.69 -17.84
C GLU A 110 -39.88 10.12 -17.29
N ILE A 111 -40.23 11.08 -18.14
CA ILE A 111 -40.52 12.47 -17.76
C ILE A 111 -42.06 12.59 -17.75
N ILE A 112 -42.64 12.79 -16.55
CA ILE A 112 -44.07 13.01 -16.34
C ILE A 112 -44.45 14.45 -16.72
#